data_AF-A0A2X2BZU9-F1
#
_entry.id   AF-A0A2X2BZU9-F1
#
_cell.length_a   1.000
_cell.length_b   1.000
_cell.length_c   1.000
_cell.angle_alpha   90.00
_cell.angle_beta   90.00
_cell.angle_gamma   90.00
#
_symmetry.space_group_name_H-M   'P 1'
#
loop_
_entity.id
_entity.type
_entity.pdbx_description
1 polymer ?
#
loop_
_entity_poly.entity_id
_entity_poly.type
_entity_poly.pdbx_seq_one_letter_code
_entity_poly.pdbx_strand_id
1 'polypeptide(L)' 'MSLSFILLPKILGDDARGLLSISPLSSLSEAPEFTIDSLQQIGPDIRVCLKPRY' A
#
# COMPACT_ATOMS: atom_id res chain seq x y z
N MET A 1 1.43 -9.52 11.03
CA MET A 1 0.30 -8.71 10.52
C MET A 1 0.45 -8.56 9.02
N SER A 2 -0.48 -9.04 8.20
CA SER A 2 -0.42 -8.87 6.73
C SER A 2 -1.22 -7.64 6.31
N LEU A 3 -0.77 -6.93 5.26
CA LEU A 3 -1.47 -5.76 4.71
C LEU A 3 -2.10 -6.13 3.36
N SER A 4 -3.32 -5.68 3.08
CA SER A 4 -3.98 -5.90 1.79
C SER A 4 -4.77 -4.67 1.37
N PHE A 5 -4.63 -4.26 0.12
CA PHE A 5 -5.35 -3.12 -0.45
C PHE A 5 -5.67 -3.34 -1.93
N ILE A 6 -6.59 -2.52 -2.46
CA ILE A 6 -7.00 -2.51 -3.86
C ILE A 6 -6.56 -1.20 -4.50
N LEU A 7 -5.88 -1.30 -5.64
CA LEU A 7 -5.48 -0.21 -6.50
C LEU A 7 -6.51 -0.08 -7.62
N LEU A 8 -7.14 1.09 -7.71
CA LEU A 8 -8.10 1.42 -8.76
C LEU A 8 -7.42 2.24 -9.87
N PRO A 9 -7.86 2.14 -11.14
CA PRO A 9 -7.34 2.95 -12.24
C PRO A 9 -7.93 4.36 -12.23
N LYS A 10 -7.80 5.07 -11.09
CA LYS A 10 -8.35 6.41 -10.87
C LYS A 10 -7.33 7.28 -10.13
N ILE A 11 -7.26 8.55 -10.52
CA ILE A 11 -6.38 9.56 -9.91
C ILE A 11 -7.25 10.52 -9.11
N LEU A 12 -6.92 10.74 -7.84
CA LEU A 12 -7.76 11.52 -6.90
C LEU A 12 -7.21 12.92 -6.59
N GLY A 13 -5.99 13.25 -7.05
CA GLY A 13 -5.29 14.46 -6.64
C GLY A 13 -4.46 14.25 -5.36
N ASP A 14 -3.68 15.26 -5.01
CA ASP A 14 -2.75 15.29 -3.86
C ASP A 14 -3.44 15.50 -2.51
N ASP A 15 -4.54 16.24 -2.48
CA ASP A 15 -5.37 16.46 -1.28
C ASP A 15 -6.26 15.25 -0.91
N ALA A 16 -6.16 14.14 -1.63
CA ALA A 16 -6.91 12.94 -1.34
C ALA A 16 -6.47 12.29 -0.01
N ARG A 17 -7.42 11.67 0.70
CA ARG A 17 -7.09 10.94 1.93
C ARG A 17 -6.17 9.75 1.62
N GLY A 18 -5.00 9.71 2.27
CA GLY A 18 -4.04 8.62 2.15
C GLY A 18 -4.58 7.27 2.64
N LEU A 19 -3.99 6.18 2.13
CA LEU A 19 -4.37 4.80 2.48
C LEU A 19 -4.13 4.47 3.95
N LEU A 20 -3.05 5.01 4.52
CA LEU A 20 -2.66 4.86 5.92
C LEU A 20 -2.42 6.23 6.54
N SER A 21 -2.84 6.39 7.78
CA SER A 21 -2.51 7.57 8.60
C SER A 21 -1.39 7.18 9.56
N ILE A 22 -0.14 7.36 9.13
CA ILE A 22 1.05 7.14 9.95
C ILE A 22 1.74 8.46 10.26
N SER A 23 2.50 8.50 11.36
CA SER A 23 3.35 9.65 11.67
C SER A 23 4.33 9.91 10.53
N PRO A 24 4.66 11.17 10.23
CA PRO A 24 5.68 11.51 9.26
C PRO A 24 7.00 10.82 9.60
N LEU A 25 7.64 10.24 8.59
CA LEU A 25 8.95 9.61 8.69
C LEU A 25 10.02 10.66 8.39
N SER A 26 11.11 10.67 9.16
CA SER A 26 12.24 11.57 8.89
C SER A 26 13.18 11.00 7.83
N SER A 27 13.18 9.67 7.65
CA SER A 27 14.00 8.96 6.68
C SER A 27 13.28 7.71 6.15
N LEU A 28 13.65 7.26 4.94
CA LEU A 28 13.04 6.05 4.35
C LEU A 28 13.36 4.77 5.15
N SER A 29 14.50 4.72 5.84
CA SER A 29 14.88 3.61 6.71
C SER A 29 13.97 3.40 7.93
N GLU A 30 13.14 4.38 8.28
CA GLU A 30 12.13 4.24 9.33
C GLU A 30 10.85 3.57 8.82
N ALA A 31 10.69 3.42 7.50
CA ALA A 31 9.50 2.84 6.92
C ALA A 31 9.43 1.33 7.22
N PRO A 32 8.25 0.79 7.60
CA PRO A 32 8.08 -0.65 7.71
C PRO A 32 8.30 -1.33 6.36
N GLU A 33 9.15 -2.36 6.35
CA GLU A 33 9.45 -3.10 5.13
C GLU A 33 8.45 -4.23 4.90
N PHE A 34 8.08 -4.41 3.62
CA PHE A 34 7.17 -5.48 3.20
C PHE A 34 7.71 -6.21 1.97
N THR A 35 7.36 -7.48 1.85
CA THR A 35 7.46 -8.25 0.60
C THR A 35 6.08 -8.41 -0.01
N ILE A 36 6.03 -8.45 -1.35
CA ILE A 36 4.79 -8.75 -2.08
C ILE A 36 4.52 -10.25 -1.93
N ASP A 37 3.37 -10.57 -1.34
CA ASP A 37 2.90 -11.94 -1.18
C ASP A 37 2.09 -12.39 -2.41
N SER A 38 1.23 -11.51 -2.92
CA SER A 38 0.49 -11.77 -4.16
C SER A 38 -0.01 -10.49 -4.82
N LEU A 39 -0.20 -10.58 -6.15
CA LEU A 39 -0.83 -9.58 -6.99
C LEU A 39 -1.93 -10.26 -7.81
N GLN A 40 -3.13 -9.70 -7.79
CA GLN A 40 -4.26 -10.25 -8.54
C GLN A 40 -5.06 -9.12 -9.18
N GLN A 41 -5.32 -9.23 -10.48
CA GLN A 41 -6.29 -8.36 -11.15
C GLN A 41 -7.72 -8.80 -10.80
N ILE A 42 -8.58 -7.86 -10.40
CA ILE A 42 -9.99 -8.06 -10.10
C ILE A 42 -10.79 -7.07 -10.96
N GLY A 43 -11.25 -7.54 -12.13
CA GLY A 43 -11.84 -6.66 -13.13
C GLY A 43 -10.82 -5.59 -13.58
N PRO A 44 -11.13 -4.29 -13.49
CA PRO A 44 -10.19 -3.23 -13.85
C PRO A 44 -9.19 -2.87 -12.74
N ASP A 45 -9.36 -3.42 -11.53
CA ASP A 45 -8.57 -3.08 -10.35
C ASP A 45 -7.49 -4.14 -10.06
N ILE A 46 -6.54 -3.80 -9.18
CA ILE A 46 -5.48 -4.72 -8.73
C ILE A 46 -5.53 -4.86 -7.20
N ARG A 47 -5.66 -6.09 -6.71
CA ARG A 47 -5.44 -6.42 -5.30
C ARG A 47 -3.96 -6.70 -5.05
N VAL A 48 -3.41 -6.06 -4.02
CA VAL A 48 -2.06 -6.27 -3.53
C VAL A 48 -2.13 -6.83 -2.11
N CYS A 49 -1.44 -7.94 -1.87
CA CYS A 49 -1.27 -8.53 -0.54
C CYS A 49 0.22 -8.50 -0.17
N LEU A 50 0.53 -7.98 1.01
CA LEU A 50 1.88 -7.77 1.51
C LEU A 50 2.10 -8.52 2.84
N LYS A 51 3.32 -9.01 3.03
CA LYS A 51 3.80 -9.59 4.29
C LYS A 51 4.95 -8.74 4.85
N PRO A 52 5.04 -8.52 6.17
CA PRO A 52 6.17 -7.81 6.77
C PRO A 52 7.48 -8.54 6.48
N ARG A 53 8.53 -7.76 6.26
CA ARG A 53 9.91 -8.25 6.24
C ARG A 53 10.47 -8.14 7.65
N TYR A 54 10.98 -9.24 8.19
CA TYR A 54 11.63 -9.35 9.50
C TYR A 54 13.13 -9.51 9.33
#